data_AF-A0A3A3A182-F1
#
_entry.id   AF-A0A3A3A182-F1
#
_cell.length_a   1.000
_cell.length_b   1.000
_cell.length_c   1.000
_cell.angle_alpha   90.00
_cell.angle_beta   90.00
_cell.angle_gamma   90.00
#
_symmetry.space_group_name_H-M   'P 1'
#
loop_
_entity.id
_entity.type
_entity.pdbx_description
1 polymer ?
#
loop_
_entity_poly.entity_id
_entity_poly.type
_entity_poly.pdbx_seq_one_letter_code
_entity_poly.pdbx_strand_id
1 'polypeptide(L)'
;MRRKYPDQISGLYLGDGSPFQRVVEYFALSTSDPKRLCLPSSFLTNVHFRFAGALHLFYIEDKAAKDGPNGLPVPRIVRHGFKSLRLSLPKWLRVSCYFLLNKAGWKLYPLEASIWTQRLPFGLYMKQYSRAPNNEANTLGLIEKHTSIPAPRLIDIWESDGTTNIIMTRLSGVPIGEVYHLMSYPERDRFAKDLRACVEQLRRIPNTTPYLICDSLGSPIVDHRIPCGKGGPFKTETEFNDHLASHVAYSFSQLVELEKLPTTRNDHRVYFTHSDFHPSNLLVEQGRLSGIVDWESAGFRPEYWEFTKGMYGAGVEISDIFWRTFGREYESELELERRLWYLTPFGF
;
A
#
# COMPACT_ATOMS: atom_id res chain seq x y z
N MET A 1 17.27 -23.38 33.30
CA MET A 1 16.65 -22.49 32.29
C MET A 1 17.37 -22.71 30.95
N ARG A 2 16.80 -23.53 30.06
CA ARG A 2 17.36 -23.78 28.73
C ARG A 2 16.85 -22.73 27.75
N ARG A 3 17.76 -22.10 26.99
CA ARG A 3 17.44 -21.13 25.93
C ARG A 3 16.42 -21.75 24.97
N LYS A 4 15.28 -21.08 24.79
CA LYS A 4 14.17 -21.52 23.92
C LYS A 4 14.29 -21.01 22.48
N TYR A 5 15.44 -20.43 22.09
CA TYR A 5 15.56 -19.72 20.82
C TYR A 5 16.90 -20.02 20.14
N PRO A 6 16.93 -20.11 18.80
CA PRO A 6 18.19 -20.15 18.05
C PRO A 6 18.93 -18.82 18.20
N ASP A 7 20.26 -18.88 18.37
CA ASP A 7 21.11 -17.70 18.42
C ASP A 7 21.05 -16.92 17.08
N GLN A 8 21.51 -15.66 17.07
CA GLN A 8 21.52 -14.84 15.87
C GLN A 8 22.31 -15.53 14.75
N ILE A 9 21.61 -15.84 13.65
CA ILE A 9 22.19 -16.56 12.51
C ILE A 9 23.39 -15.78 11.97
N SER A 10 24.58 -16.36 12.13
CA SER A 10 25.88 -15.83 11.71
C SER A 10 26.75 -16.98 11.22
N GLY A 11 27.70 -16.69 10.32
CA GLY A 11 28.62 -17.71 9.78
C GLY A 11 27.96 -18.71 8.82
N LEU A 12 26.84 -18.35 8.18
CA LEU A 12 26.29 -19.14 7.08
C LEU A 12 27.06 -18.83 5.79
N TYR A 13 27.54 -19.89 5.15
CA TYR A 13 28.16 -19.86 3.84
C TYR A 13 27.36 -20.73 2.88
N LEU A 14 27.25 -20.31 1.62
CA LEU A 14 26.70 -21.15 0.56
C LEU A 14 27.66 -22.29 0.24
N GLY A 15 27.19 -23.27 -0.53
CA GLY A 15 28.00 -24.43 -0.94
C GLY A 15 29.22 -24.07 -1.78
N ASP A 16 29.28 -22.86 -2.34
CA ASP A 16 30.45 -22.31 -3.06
C ASP A 16 31.43 -21.54 -2.16
N GLY A 17 31.17 -21.48 -0.85
CA GLY A 17 32.00 -20.78 0.13
C GLY A 17 31.74 -19.28 0.24
N SER A 18 30.77 -18.72 -0.49
CA SER A 18 30.39 -17.32 -0.35
C SER A 18 29.55 -17.09 0.93
N PRO A 19 29.71 -15.97 1.63
CA PRO A 19 28.94 -15.68 2.84
C PRO A 19 27.48 -15.33 2.48
N PHE A 20 26.52 -15.92 3.19
CA PHE A 20 25.10 -15.66 2.99
C PHE A 20 24.75 -14.21 3.38
N GLN A 21 24.35 -13.39 2.40
CA GLN A 21 24.23 -11.94 2.56
C GLN A 21 22.91 -11.47 3.21
N ARG A 22 22.08 -12.38 3.72
CA ARG A 22 20.74 -12.08 4.27
C ARG A 22 19.81 -11.35 3.29
N VAL A 23 20.02 -11.55 1.99
CA VAL A 23 19.13 -11.09 0.91
C VAL A 23 18.43 -12.28 0.26
N VAL A 24 17.37 -12.01 -0.50
CA VAL A 24 16.72 -13.04 -1.33
C VAL A 24 17.67 -13.40 -2.47
N GLU A 25 18.20 -14.61 -2.44
CA GLU A 25 19.06 -15.16 -3.49
C GLU A 25 18.28 -16.20 -4.30
N TYR A 26 18.30 -16.05 -5.62
CA TYR A 26 17.64 -16.96 -6.54
C TYR A 26 18.61 -18.04 -7.02
N PHE A 27 18.25 -19.30 -6.82
CA PHE A 27 19.02 -20.45 -7.29
C PHE A 27 18.21 -21.27 -8.28
N ALA A 28 18.84 -21.64 -9.39
CA ALA A 28 18.30 -22.64 -10.29
C ALA A 28 18.84 -24.02 -9.87
N LEU A 29 17.97 -24.88 -9.36
CA LEU A 29 18.34 -26.25 -8.99
C LEU A 29 18.19 -27.16 -10.21
N SER A 30 19.26 -27.85 -10.59
CA SER A 30 19.27 -28.85 -11.66
C SER A 30 20.05 -30.09 -11.23
N THR A 31 19.79 -31.23 -11.87
CA THR A 31 20.44 -32.51 -11.58
C THR A 31 20.77 -33.23 -12.88
N SER A 32 21.94 -33.86 -12.95
CA SER A 32 22.35 -34.70 -14.08
C SER A 32 21.81 -36.12 -14.01
N ASP A 33 21.33 -36.56 -12.83
CA ASP A 33 20.75 -37.89 -12.60
C ASP A 33 19.49 -37.79 -11.71
N PRO A 34 18.30 -37.62 -12.30
CA PRO A 34 17.05 -37.48 -11.56
C PRO A 34 16.66 -38.71 -10.72
N LYS A 35 17.25 -39.89 -10.96
CA LYS A 35 16.89 -41.13 -10.24
C LYS A 35 17.74 -41.33 -8.99
N ARG A 36 19.00 -40.91 -9.01
CA ARG A 36 19.90 -41.00 -7.85
C ARG A 36 20.00 -39.68 -7.06
N LEU A 37 19.77 -38.54 -7.70
CA LEU A 37 19.89 -37.20 -7.14
C LEU A 37 18.62 -36.40 -7.44
N CYS A 38 17.50 -36.85 -6.86
CA CYS A 38 16.20 -36.21 -7.02
C CYS A 38 16.24 -34.76 -6.52
N LEU A 39 15.64 -33.85 -7.30
CA LEU A 39 15.44 -32.48 -6.87
C LEU A 39 14.48 -32.41 -5.68
N PRO A 40 14.60 -31.39 -4.80
CA PRO A 40 13.65 -31.18 -3.72
C PRO A 40 12.22 -31.05 -4.26
N SER A 41 11.28 -31.75 -3.62
CA SER A 41 9.86 -31.63 -3.98
C SER A 41 9.40 -30.19 -3.76
N SER A 42 8.87 -29.56 -4.81
CA SER A 42 8.30 -28.21 -4.72
C SER A 42 7.20 -28.11 -3.67
N PHE A 43 6.39 -29.17 -3.52
CA PHE A 43 5.37 -29.28 -2.49
C PHE A 43 5.99 -29.27 -1.09
N LEU A 44 7.00 -30.09 -0.82
CA LEU A 44 7.65 -30.13 0.50
C LEU A 44 8.39 -28.82 0.81
N THR A 45 9.03 -28.21 -0.18
CA THR A 45 9.64 -26.88 -0.02
C THR A 45 8.60 -25.82 0.32
N ASN A 46 7.43 -25.86 -0.32
CA ASN A 46 6.32 -24.95 0.00
C ASN A 46 5.78 -25.19 1.42
N VAL A 47 5.61 -26.45 1.83
CA VAL A 47 5.20 -26.81 3.19
C VAL A 47 6.22 -26.33 4.22
N HIS A 48 7.51 -26.59 3.99
CA HIS A 48 8.59 -26.11 4.85
C HIS A 48 8.64 -24.58 4.92
N PHE A 49 8.46 -23.88 3.79
CA PHE A 49 8.37 -22.42 3.75
C PHE A 49 7.23 -21.90 4.63
N ARG A 50 6.04 -22.52 4.59
CA ARG A 50 4.91 -22.14 5.44
C ARG A 50 5.21 -22.34 6.93
N PHE A 51 5.83 -23.46 7.31
CA PHE A 51 6.22 -23.71 8.70
C PHE A 51 7.33 -22.78 9.18
N ALA A 52 8.35 -22.55 8.36
CA ALA A 52 9.46 -21.64 8.66
C ALA A 52 8.98 -20.19 8.76
N GLY A 53 8.06 -19.77 7.88
CA GLY A 53 7.38 -18.48 7.96
C GLY A 53 6.60 -18.33 9.26
N ALA A 54 5.79 -19.32 9.63
CA ALA A 54 5.05 -19.31 10.90
C ALA A 54 5.99 -19.26 12.12
N LEU A 55 7.07 -20.05 12.14
CA LEU A 55 8.06 -20.05 13.23
C LEU A 55 8.85 -18.74 13.32
N HIS A 56 9.24 -18.16 12.19
CA HIS A 56 9.89 -16.86 12.15
C HIS A 56 8.96 -15.76 12.68
N LEU A 57 7.67 -15.88 12.40
CA LEU A 57 6.67 -14.94 12.84
C LEU A 57 6.41 -15.04 14.35
N PHE A 58 6.33 -16.24 14.93
CA PHE A 58 6.31 -16.40 16.39
C PHE A 58 7.56 -15.80 17.06
N TYR A 59 8.73 -15.91 16.41
CA TYR A 59 9.95 -15.26 16.88
C TYR A 59 9.87 -13.73 16.81
N ILE A 60 9.30 -13.17 15.74
CA ILE A 60 9.04 -11.73 15.60
C ILE A 60 8.03 -11.26 16.65
N GLU A 61 6.94 -11.99 16.88
CA GLU A 61 5.91 -11.67 17.87
C GLU A 61 6.46 -11.69 19.29
N ASP A 62 7.24 -12.71 19.65
CA ASP A 62 7.85 -12.82 20.97
C ASP A 62 8.96 -11.77 21.17
N LYS A 63 9.61 -11.33 20.08
CA LYS A 63 10.53 -10.20 20.09
C LYS A 63 9.79 -8.86 20.19
N ALA A 64 8.69 -8.67 19.47
CA ALA A 64 7.85 -7.48 19.55
C ALA A 64 7.15 -7.36 20.92
N ALA A 65 6.80 -8.49 21.54
CA ALA A 65 6.28 -8.55 22.90
C ALA A 65 7.35 -8.23 23.95
N LYS A 66 8.62 -8.63 23.74
CA LYS A 66 9.77 -8.31 24.61
C LYS A 66 10.28 -6.88 24.44
N ASP A 67 10.30 -6.38 23.21
CA ASP A 67 10.73 -5.02 22.88
C ASP A 67 9.62 -3.99 23.19
N GLY A 68 8.42 -4.45 23.56
CA GLY A 68 7.24 -3.61 23.77
C GLY A 68 6.85 -2.84 22.50
N PRO A 69 5.79 -2.01 22.55
CA PRO A 69 5.53 -1.07 21.47
C PRO A 69 6.63 0.00 21.47
N ASN A 70 7.77 -0.29 20.84
CA ASN A 70 8.83 0.69 20.55
C ASN A 70 8.43 1.60 19.38
N GLY A 71 7.26 2.20 19.56
CA GLY A 71 6.77 3.40 18.95
C GLY A 71 5.91 4.06 20.01
N LEU A 72 6.54 4.71 20.99
CA LEU A 72 5.84 5.70 21.80
C LEU A 72 4.99 6.54 20.83
N PRO A 73 3.66 6.65 21.05
CA PRO A 73 2.83 7.50 20.21
C PRO A 73 3.50 8.86 20.15
N VAL A 74 3.72 9.39 18.93
CA VAL A 74 4.33 10.71 18.75
C VAL A 74 3.58 11.65 19.69
N PRO A 75 4.20 12.14 20.78
CA PRO A 75 3.47 12.95 21.73
C PRO A 75 2.85 14.11 20.96
N ARG A 76 1.61 14.51 21.27
CA ARG A 76 0.99 15.70 20.63
C ARG A 76 1.95 16.90 20.61
N ILE A 77 2.84 16.97 21.59
CA ILE A 77 3.95 17.93 21.74
C ILE A 77 4.91 17.91 20.53
N VAL A 78 5.32 16.74 20.03
CA VAL A 78 6.21 16.61 18.88
C VAL A 78 5.50 17.06 17.59
N ARG A 79 4.21 16.73 17.42
CA ARG A 79 3.39 17.20 16.27
C ARG A 79 3.26 18.71 16.23
N HIS A 80 2.95 19.35 17.37
CA HIS A 80 2.87 20.80 17.47
C HIS A 80 4.25 21.45 17.35
N GLY A 81 5.28 20.81 17.92
CA GLY A 81 6.67 21.24 17.82
C GLY A 81 7.13 21.34 16.36
N PHE A 82 6.96 20.29 15.56
CA PHE A 82 7.38 20.31 14.14
C PHE A 82 6.52 21.24 13.27
N LYS A 83 5.19 21.30 13.48
CA LYS A 83 4.34 22.29 12.77
C LYS A 83 4.72 23.73 13.15
N SER A 84 5.04 24.00 14.42
CA SER A 84 5.49 25.32 14.88
C SER A 84 6.90 25.64 14.37
N LEU A 85 7.82 24.67 14.37
CA LEU A 85 9.16 24.80 13.78
C LEU A 85 9.10 25.15 12.29
N ARG A 86 8.14 24.59 11.54
CA ARG A 86 7.90 24.99 10.14
C ARG A 86 7.50 26.46 10.01
N LEU A 87 6.72 26.99 10.94
CA LEU A 87 6.28 28.39 10.92
C LEU A 87 7.36 29.36 11.42
N SER A 88 8.31 28.88 12.25
CA SER A 88 9.30 29.73 12.92
C SER A 88 10.73 29.63 12.36
N LEU A 89 11.09 28.53 11.66
CA LEU A 89 12.43 28.35 11.10
C LEU A 89 12.48 28.65 9.59
N PRO A 90 13.57 29.27 9.10
CA PRO A 90 13.81 29.39 7.68
C PRO A 90 13.82 28.03 6.97
N LYS A 91 13.29 27.98 5.74
CA LYS A 91 13.20 26.76 4.92
C LYS A 91 14.53 25.99 4.86
N TRP A 92 15.65 26.70 4.63
CA TRP A 92 16.96 26.07 4.50
C TRP A 92 17.37 25.29 5.75
N LEU A 93 17.18 25.87 6.94
CA LEU A 93 17.57 25.25 8.20
C LEU A 93 16.74 23.99 8.48
N ARG A 94 15.43 24.10 8.26
CA ARG A 94 14.48 23.00 8.43
C ARG A 94 14.78 21.84 7.47
N VAL A 95 15.08 22.14 6.21
CA VAL A 95 15.48 21.13 5.21
C VAL A 95 16.80 20.46 5.61
N SER A 96 17.80 21.22 6.08
CA SER A 96 19.04 20.66 6.63
C SER A 96 18.78 19.70 7.80
N CYS A 97 17.88 20.05 8.72
CA CYS A 97 17.47 19.16 9.82
C CYS A 97 16.84 17.86 9.30
N TYR A 98 15.96 17.93 8.29
CA TYR A 98 15.35 16.71 7.72
C TYR A 98 16.38 15.80 7.06
N PHE A 99 17.36 16.34 6.35
CA PHE A 99 18.43 15.51 5.78
C PHE A 99 19.29 14.84 6.86
N LEU A 100 19.55 15.53 7.98
CA LEU A 100 20.23 14.91 9.13
C LEU A 100 19.38 13.80 9.75
N LEU A 101 18.07 14.01 9.92
CA LEU A 101 17.14 12.98 10.38
C LEU A 101 17.09 11.80 9.42
N ASN A 102 17.11 12.05 8.11
CA ASN A 102 17.14 11.00 7.10
C ASN A 102 18.40 10.14 7.26
N LYS A 103 19.59 10.77 7.32
CA LYS A 103 20.86 10.07 7.57
C LYS A 103 20.83 9.26 8.87
N ALA A 104 20.21 9.78 9.93
CA ALA A 104 20.03 9.04 11.17
C ALA A 104 19.05 7.86 11.00
N GLY A 105 17.96 8.07 10.27
CA GLY A 105 16.97 7.04 9.94
C GLY A 105 17.60 5.82 9.27
N TRP A 106 18.41 6.06 8.24
CA TRP A 106 19.18 5.02 7.53
C TRP A 106 20.12 4.19 8.42
N LYS A 107 20.59 4.77 9.54
CA LYS A 107 21.44 4.05 10.51
C LYS A 107 20.64 3.31 11.58
N LEU A 108 19.46 3.83 11.94
CA LEU A 108 18.67 3.35 13.07
C LEU A 108 17.62 2.31 12.67
N TYR A 109 17.12 2.39 11.45
CA TYR A 109 16.02 1.56 10.98
C TYR A 109 16.41 0.82 9.70
N PRO A 110 15.97 -0.44 9.55
CA PRO A 110 16.15 -1.15 8.29
C PRO A 110 15.40 -0.43 7.17
N LEU A 111 15.85 -0.65 5.93
CA LEU A 111 15.10 -0.29 4.76
C LEU A 111 13.74 -1.02 4.77
N GLU A 112 12.67 -0.25 4.68
CA GLU A 112 11.32 -0.80 4.47
C GLU A 112 11.11 -1.08 2.97
N ALA A 113 10.01 -1.75 2.62
CA ALA A 113 9.78 -2.34 1.29
C ALA A 113 9.89 -1.35 0.09
N SER A 114 9.82 -0.04 0.32
CA SER A 114 10.06 0.98 -0.71
C SER A 114 11.36 1.75 -0.46
N ILE A 115 12.26 1.71 -1.44
CA ILE A 115 13.53 2.45 -1.45
C ILE A 115 13.36 3.98 -1.37
N TRP A 116 12.14 4.46 -1.63
CA TRP A 116 11.78 5.88 -1.65
C TRP A 116 11.17 6.35 -0.34
N THR A 117 10.98 5.45 0.63
CA THR A 117 10.44 5.75 1.96
C THR A 117 11.45 5.40 3.04
N GLN A 118 11.69 6.32 3.96
CA GLN A 118 12.61 6.11 5.08
C GLN A 118 11.95 6.52 6.39
N ARG A 119 11.98 5.58 7.36
CA ARG A 119 11.60 5.87 8.75
C ARG A 119 12.62 6.82 9.37
N LEU A 120 12.12 7.84 10.05
CA LEU A 120 12.92 8.84 10.75
C LEU A 120 12.72 8.73 12.27
N PRO A 121 13.64 9.28 13.08
CA PRO A 121 13.41 9.52 14.50
C PRO A 121 12.13 10.33 14.77
N PHE A 122 11.63 10.24 16.00
CA PHE A 122 10.43 10.98 16.47
C PHE A 122 9.11 10.57 15.80
N GLY A 123 9.05 9.37 15.23
CA GLY A 123 7.85 8.85 14.58
C GLY A 123 7.48 9.64 13.32
N LEU A 124 8.49 10.01 12.54
CA LEU A 124 8.32 10.65 11.24
C LEU A 124 8.68 9.68 10.11
N TYR A 125 8.18 9.96 8.92
CA TYR A 125 8.58 9.35 7.67
C TYR A 125 8.97 10.42 6.67
N MET A 126 9.96 10.09 5.85
CA MET A 126 10.32 10.81 4.64
C MET A 126 9.95 9.96 3.43
N LYS A 127 9.21 10.54 2.48
CA LYS A 127 8.96 9.93 1.16
C LYS A 127 9.50 10.85 0.08
N GLN A 128 10.18 10.28 -0.91
CA GLN A 128 10.86 11.01 -1.99
C GLN A 128 10.29 10.59 -3.35
N TYR A 129 9.98 11.55 -4.21
CA TYR A 129 9.39 11.29 -5.53
C TYR A 129 10.17 11.99 -6.61
N SER A 130 10.41 11.29 -7.71
CA SER A 130 11.07 11.83 -8.89
C SER A 130 10.18 12.78 -9.69
N ARG A 131 8.83 12.66 -9.66
CA ARG A 131 7.88 13.58 -10.34
C ARG A 131 6.50 13.70 -9.66
N ALA A 132 6.08 14.96 -9.44
CA ALA A 132 4.73 15.48 -9.16
C ALA A 132 3.85 14.81 -8.07
N PRO A 133 4.15 14.94 -6.76
CA PRO A 133 3.37 14.34 -5.68
C PRO A 133 2.37 15.29 -5.00
N ASN A 134 1.92 16.35 -5.69
CA ASN A 134 0.99 17.32 -5.10
C ASN A 134 -0.31 16.66 -4.63
N ASN A 135 -0.71 15.56 -5.27
CA ASN A 135 -1.92 14.83 -4.94
C ASN A 135 -1.87 14.22 -3.53
N GLU A 136 -0.76 13.58 -3.12
CA GLU A 136 -0.68 12.97 -1.79
C GLU A 136 -0.74 14.03 -0.70
N ALA A 137 0.02 15.11 -0.85
CA ALA A 137 0.03 16.21 0.13
C ALA A 137 -1.35 16.88 0.29
N ASN A 138 -2.05 17.13 -0.83
CA ASN A 138 -3.39 17.68 -0.80
C ASN A 138 -4.40 16.69 -0.19
N THR A 139 -4.31 15.42 -0.57
CA THR A 139 -5.15 14.34 -0.03
C THR A 139 -5.02 14.24 1.47
N LEU A 140 -3.80 14.20 2.03
CA LEU A 140 -3.63 14.14 3.48
C LEU A 140 -4.29 15.34 4.19
N GLY A 141 -4.30 16.51 3.55
CA GLY A 141 -5.04 17.69 4.02
C GLY A 141 -6.57 17.50 3.99
N LEU A 142 -7.12 16.92 2.92
CA LEU A 142 -8.55 16.58 2.82
C LEU A 142 -8.95 15.56 3.88
N ILE A 143 -8.16 14.50 4.07
CA ILE A 143 -8.39 13.48 5.08
C ILE A 143 -8.35 14.07 6.50
N GLU A 144 -7.40 14.98 6.79
CA GLU A 144 -7.35 15.73 8.05
C GLU A 144 -8.56 16.62 8.29
N LYS A 145 -9.10 17.22 7.23
CA LYS A 145 -10.22 18.16 7.32
C LYS A 145 -11.58 17.47 7.42
N HIS A 146 -11.80 16.40 6.65
CA HIS A 146 -13.13 15.84 6.43
C HIS A 146 -13.39 14.51 7.13
N THR A 147 -12.36 13.87 7.71
CA THR A 147 -12.49 12.51 8.24
C THR A 147 -11.78 12.33 9.58
N SER A 148 -12.11 11.23 10.25
CA SER A 148 -11.41 10.73 11.44
C SER A 148 -10.47 9.56 11.12
N ILE A 149 -10.24 9.27 9.84
CA ILE A 149 -9.43 8.14 9.39
C ILE A 149 -8.01 8.28 9.94
N PRO A 150 -7.41 7.19 10.48
CA PRO A 150 -6.02 7.17 10.86
C PRO A 150 -5.13 7.19 9.59
N ALA A 151 -4.77 8.38 9.15
CA ALA A 151 -3.86 8.61 8.02
C ALA A 151 -2.63 9.42 8.45
N PRO A 152 -1.51 9.34 7.72
CA PRO A 152 -0.36 10.18 7.96
C PRO A 152 -0.75 11.67 8.00
N ARG A 153 -0.10 12.44 8.86
CA ARG A 153 -0.27 13.89 8.91
C ARG A 153 0.90 14.54 8.19
N LEU A 154 0.59 15.36 7.19
CA LEU A 154 1.58 16.17 6.50
C LEU A 154 2.23 17.14 7.48
N ILE A 155 3.56 17.08 7.59
CA ILE A 155 4.38 18.04 8.32
C ILE A 155 4.97 19.04 7.32
N ASP A 156 5.54 18.52 6.24
CA ASP A 156 6.28 19.33 5.28
C ASP A 156 6.34 18.78 3.88
N ILE A 157 6.57 19.68 2.93
CA ILE A 157 6.84 19.36 1.54
C ILE A 157 7.84 20.36 0.96
N TRP A 158 8.83 19.88 0.23
CA TRP A 158 9.75 20.73 -0.53
C TRP A 158 10.36 19.98 -1.71
N GLU A 159 10.79 20.75 -2.70
CA GLU A 159 11.57 20.26 -3.82
C GLU A 159 13.07 20.50 -3.58
N SER A 160 13.90 19.53 -3.92
CA SER A 160 15.36 19.59 -3.95
C SER A 160 15.87 18.74 -5.10
N ASP A 161 16.70 19.30 -5.98
CA ASP A 161 17.38 18.56 -7.06
C ASP A 161 16.43 17.75 -7.96
N GLY A 162 15.28 18.34 -8.30
CA GLY A 162 14.24 17.68 -9.11
C GLY A 162 13.46 16.58 -8.38
N THR A 163 13.73 16.36 -7.09
CA THR A 163 13.02 15.41 -6.23
C THR A 163 12.11 16.15 -5.27
N THR A 164 10.84 15.76 -5.22
CA THR A 164 9.94 16.27 -4.19
C THR A 164 10.02 15.39 -2.95
N ASN A 165 10.16 16.00 -1.79
CA ASN A 165 10.31 15.35 -0.51
C ASN A 165 9.11 15.70 0.36
N ILE A 166 8.50 14.69 0.96
CA ILE A 166 7.37 14.83 1.87
C ILE A 166 7.78 14.30 3.24
N ILE A 167 7.54 15.09 4.29
CA ILE A 167 7.68 14.65 5.68
C ILE A 167 6.30 14.53 6.27
N MET A 168 6.03 13.37 6.85
CA MET A 168 4.74 13.04 7.45
C MET A 168 4.91 12.24 8.74
N THR A 169 3.84 12.13 9.53
CA THR A 169 3.85 11.32 10.74
C THR A 169 3.74 9.83 10.42
N ARG A 170 4.48 9.01 11.16
CA ARG A 170 4.32 7.55 11.19
C ARG A 170 3.03 7.16 11.88
N LEU A 171 2.39 6.11 11.37
CA LEU A 171 1.30 5.39 12.04
C LEU A 171 1.83 4.14 12.75
N SER A 172 1.11 3.69 13.78
CA SER A 172 1.38 2.42 14.46
C SER A 172 0.73 1.26 13.71
N GLY A 173 1.19 0.05 14.01
CA GLY A 173 0.74 -1.19 13.38
C GLY A 173 1.69 -1.74 12.33
N VAL A 174 1.31 -2.89 11.82
CA VAL A 174 2.01 -3.67 10.79
C VAL A 174 1.09 -3.88 9.60
N PRO A 175 1.60 -3.93 8.36
CA PRO A 175 0.76 -4.16 7.19
C PRO A 175 -0.04 -5.45 7.29
N ILE A 176 -1.33 -5.42 6.92
CA ILE A 176 -2.20 -6.60 6.97
C ILE A 176 -1.67 -7.73 6.09
N GLY A 177 -0.97 -7.41 5.00
CA GLY A 177 -0.31 -8.40 4.15
C GLY A 177 0.64 -9.33 4.92
N GLU A 178 1.27 -8.84 5.99
CA GLU A 178 2.21 -9.61 6.79
C GLU A 178 1.53 -10.45 7.88
N VAL A 179 0.37 -10.00 8.39
CA VAL A 179 -0.27 -10.61 9.58
C VAL A 179 -1.66 -11.19 9.34
N TYR A 180 -2.21 -11.08 8.13
CA TYR A 180 -3.58 -11.56 7.82
C TYR A 180 -3.82 -13.01 8.25
N HIS A 181 -2.85 -13.89 7.97
CA HIS A 181 -2.92 -15.32 8.27
C HIS A 181 -2.93 -15.61 9.79
N LEU A 182 -2.45 -14.69 10.62
CA LEU A 182 -2.49 -14.77 12.08
C LEU A 182 -3.82 -14.30 12.67
N MET A 183 -4.55 -13.45 11.93
CA MET A 183 -5.80 -12.88 12.45
C MET A 183 -6.87 -13.95 12.55
N SER A 184 -7.51 -14.02 13.72
CA SER A 184 -8.71 -14.83 13.93
C SER A 184 -9.89 -14.31 13.08
N TYR A 185 -10.87 -15.17 12.79
CA TYR A 185 -12.07 -14.75 12.04
C TYR A 185 -12.77 -13.52 12.66
N PRO A 186 -12.98 -13.43 14.00
CA PRO A 186 -13.55 -12.24 14.61
C PRO A 186 -12.69 -10.97 14.46
N GLU A 187 -11.36 -11.09 14.39
CA GLU A 187 -10.48 -9.95 14.11
C GLU A 187 -10.60 -9.48 12.68
N ARG A 188 -10.69 -10.41 11.72
CA ARG A 188 -10.94 -10.08 10.31
C ARG A 188 -12.26 -9.36 10.13
N ASP A 189 -13.31 -9.78 10.84
CA ASP A 189 -14.61 -9.11 10.85
C ASP A 189 -14.54 -7.69 11.42
N ARG A 190 -13.85 -7.52 12.55
CA ARG A 190 -13.64 -6.18 13.14
C ARG A 190 -12.86 -5.27 12.22
N PHE A 191 -11.78 -5.78 11.63
CA PHE A 191 -10.95 -5.04 10.68
C PHE A 191 -11.76 -4.61 9.45
N ALA A 192 -12.53 -5.52 8.83
CA ALA A 192 -13.38 -5.21 7.69
C ALA A 192 -14.46 -4.17 8.04
N LYS A 193 -15.02 -4.24 9.26
CA LYS A 193 -15.97 -3.23 9.76
C LYS A 193 -15.32 -1.86 9.93
N ASP A 194 -14.10 -1.80 10.47
CA ASP A 194 -13.36 -0.55 10.59
C ASP A 194 -13.03 0.03 9.20
N LEU A 195 -12.59 -0.81 8.26
CA LEU A 195 -12.30 -0.41 6.88
C LEU A 195 -13.55 0.14 6.17
N ARG A 196 -14.72 -0.52 6.35
CA ARG A 196 -16.00 -0.02 5.84
C ARG A 196 -16.32 1.37 6.39
N ALA A 197 -16.14 1.58 7.70
CA ALA A 197 -16.37 2.88 8.32
C ALA A 197 -15.42 3.97 7.78
N CYS A 198 -14.19 3.61 7.40
CA CYS A 198 -13.28 4.52 6.69
C CYS A 198 -13.79 4.84 5.28
N VAL A 199 -14.18 3.83 4.48
CA VAL A 199 -14.74 4.03 3.13
C VAL A 199 -15.96 4.94 3.17
N GLU A 200 -16.89 4.73 4.11
CA GLU A 200 -18.05 5.59 4.26
C GLU A 200 -17.69 7.05 4.59
N GLN A 201 -16.59 7.29 5.31
CA GLN A 201 -16.10 8.64 5.56
C GLN A 201 -15.49 9.26 4.30
N LEU A 202 -14.71 8.49 3.52
CA LEU A 202 -14.17 8.95 2.24
C LEU A 202 -15.29 9.34 1.27
N ARG A 203 -16.36 8.54 1.19
CA ARG A 203 -17.53 8.82 0.35
C ARG A 203 -18.28 10.13 0.70
N ARG A 204 -18.02 10.73 1.87
CA ARG A 204 -18.59 12.01 2.30
C ARG A 204 -17.73 13.23 1.93
N ILE A 205 -16.51 13.03 1.43
CA ILE A 205 -15.65 14.13 0.99
C ILE A 205 -16.26 14.72 -0.28
N PRO A 206 -16.59 16.03 -0.30
CA PRO A 206 -17.24 16.65 -1.45
C PRO A 206 -16.25 16.84 -2.61
N ASN A 207 -16.70 16.58 -3.84
CA ASN A 207 -15.98 16.99 -5.03
C ASN A 207 -16.26 18.46 -5.33
N THR A 208 -15.23 19.31 -5.22
CA THR A 208 -15.30 20.74 -5.53
C THR A 208 -14.67 21.10 -6.87
N THR A 209 -14.29 20.10 -7.66
CA THR A 209 -13.61 20.27 -8.94
C THR A 209 -14.62 20.30 -10.09
N PRO A 210 -14.27 20.81 -11.28
CA PRO A 210 -15.16 20.80 -12.44
C PRO A 210 -15.24 19.44 -13.15
N TYR A 211 -14.55 18.41 -12.64
CA TYR A 211 -14.46 17.09 -13.24
C TYR A 211 -15.13 16.05 -12.36
N LEU A 212 -15.78 15.07 -12.98
CA LEU A 212 -16.42 13.98 -12.26
C LEU A 212 -15.36 13.02 -11.70
N ILE A 213 -14.43 12.57 -12.55
CA ILE A 213 -13.38 11.62 -12.19
C ILE A 213 -12.02 12.30 -12.36
N CYS A 214 -11.31 12.47 -11.24
CA CYS A 214 -10.07 13.23 -11.18
C CYS A 214 -9.26 12.87 -9.91
N ASP A 215 -8.07 13.43 -9.76
CA ASP A 215 -7.34 13.37 -8.50
C ASP A 215 -7.91 14.37 -7.45
N SER A 216 -7.29 14.50 -6.29
CA SER A 216 -7.76 15.40 -5.23
C SER A 216 -7.70 16.90 -5.58
N LEU A 217 -6.98 17.27 -6.64
CA LEU A 217 -6.78 18.63 -7.11
C LEU A 217 -7.59 18.93 -8.38
N GLY A 218 -8.39 17.98 -8.88
CA GLY A 218 -9.08 18.13 -10.16
C GLY A 218 -8.16 17.94 -11.37
N SER A 219 -7.01 17.30 -11.17
CA SER A 219 -5.99 17.00 -12.17
C SER A 219 -6.12 15.54 -12.68
N PRO A 220 -5.35 15.16 -13.73
CA PRO A 220 -5.35 13.79 -14.22
C PRO A 220 -4.96 12.80 -13.13
N ILE A 221 -5.57 11.63 -13.20
CA ILE A 221 -5.36 10.53 -12.27
C ILE A 221 -4.06 9.81 -12.59
N VAL A 222 -3.32 9.40 -11.56
CA VAL A 222 -2.10 8.61 -11.68
C VAL A 222 -2.32 7.32 -10.90
N ASP A 223 -2.31 6.20 -11.61
CA ASP A 223 -2.62 4.88 -11.05
C ASP A 223 -2.12 3.82 -12.03
N HIS A 224 -1.42 2.81 -11.52
CA HIS A 224 -0.86 1.70 -12.30
C HIS A 224 -1.90 0.86 -13.07
N ARG A 225 -3.18 0.95 -12.70
CA ARG A 225 -4.30 0.31 -13.38
C ARG A 225 -4.76 1.08 -14.63
N ILE A 226 -4.40 2.37 -14.71
CA ILE A 226 -4.74 3.23 -15.85
C ILE A 226 -3.74 2.97 -16.98
N PRO A 227 -4.19 2.84 -18.24
CA PRO A 227 -3.29 2.72 -19.37
C PRO A 227 -2.26 3.85 -19.40
N CYS A 228 -0.99 3.51 -19.61
CA CYS A 228 0.17 4.42 -19.54
C CYS A 228 0.38 5.10 -18.17
N GLY A 229 -0.25 4.58 -17.11
CA GLY A 229 -0.10 5.05 -15.72
C GLY A 229 -0.80 6.38 -15.40
N LYS A 230 -1.44 7.03 -16.38
CA LYS A 230 -2.07 8.35 -16.22
C LYS A 230 -3.28 8.54 -17.14
N GLY A 231 -4.34 9.18 -16.66
CA GLY A 231 -5.54 9.46 -17.45
C GLY A 231 -6.34 10.65 -16.98
N GLY A 232 -7.19 11.21 -17.85
CA GLY A 232 -8.15 12.26 -17.47
C GLY A 232 -7.52 13.64 -17.26
N PRO A 233 -8.15 14.52 -16.44
CA PRO A 233 -9.40 14.29 -15.69
C PRO A 233 -10.60 14.14 -16.63
N PHE A 234 -11.68 13.50 -16.16
CA PHE A 234 -12.84 13.15 -16.99
C PHE A 234 -14.12 13.81 -16.48
N LYS A 235 -14.98 14.24 -17.41
CA LYS A 235 -16.29 14.84 -17.09
C LYS A 235 -17.40 13.80 -16.98
N THR A 236 -17.23 12.64 -17.60
CA THR A 236 -18.21 11.56 -17.59
C THR A 236 -17.56 10.22 -17.28
N GLU A 237 -18.36 9.26 -16.81
CA GLU A 237 -17.89 7.88 -16.62
C GLU A 237 -17.57 7.20 -17.95
N THR A 238 -18.30 7.52 -19.03
CA THR A 238 -18.01 7.02 -20.38
C THR A 238 -16.60 7.39 -20.84
N GLU A 239 -16.20 8.65 -20.69
CA GLU A 239 -14.84 9.10 -21.05
C GLU A 239 -13.76 8.33 -20.28
N PHE A 240 -14.03 8.01 -19.01
CA PHE A 240 -13.14 7.22 -18.18
C PHE A 240 -13.06 5.76 -18.66
N ASN A 241 -14.20 5.13 -18.93
CA ASN A 241 -14.28 3.75 -19.41
C ASN A 241 -13.62 3.59 -20.79
N ASP A 242 -13.84 4.53 -21.71
CA ASP A 242 -13.17 4.57 -23.00
C ASP A 242 -11.65 4.74 -22.85
N HIS A 243 -11.20 5.56 -21.88
CA HIS A 243 -9.77 5.68 -21.58
C HIS A 243 -9.18 4.36 -21.05
N LEU A 244 -9.91 3.61 -20.22
CA LEU A 244 -9.47 2.29 -19.76
C LEU A 244 -9.26 1.32 -20.92
N ALA A 245 -10.04 1.45 -22.01
CA ALA A 245 -9.88 0.65 -23.23
C ALA A 245 -8.92 1.26 -24.27
N SER A 246 -8.40 2.47 -24.08
CA SER A 246 -7.66 3.23 -25.12
C SER A 246 -6.41 2.57 -25.71
N HIS A 247 -5.85 1.56 -25.05
CA HIS A 247 -4.68 0.82 -25.51
C HIS A 247 -5.06 -0.46 -26.29
N VAL A 248 -6.34 -0.80 -26.38
CA VAL A 248 -6.87 -1.79 -27.33
C VAL A 248 -7.52 -1.07 -28.52
N ALA A 249 -7.56 -1.71 -29.70
CA ALA A 249 -8.09 -1.10 -30.92
C ALA A 249 -9.63 -0.95 -30.94
N TYR A 250 -10.29 -1.08 -29.80
CA TYR A 250 -11.74 -1.16 -29.63
C TYR A 250 -12.20 -0.14 -28.59
N SER A 251 -13.40 0.43 -28.76
CA SER A 251 -14.05 1.17 -27.67
C SER A 251 -14.37 0.24 -26.50
N PHE A 252 -14.64 0.80 -25.32
CA PHE A 252 -15.01 -0.02 -24.15
C PHE A 252 -16.24 -0.88 -24.42
N SER A 253 -17.26 -0.31 -25.05
CA SER A 253 -18.48 -1.03 -25.44
C SER A 253 -18.21 -2.17 -26.43
N GLN A 254 -17.34 -1.97 -27.42
CA GLN A 254 -16.94 -3.00 -28.37
C GLN A 254 -16.18 -4.13 -27.68
N LEU A 255 -15.27 -3.79 -26.76
CA LEU A 255 -14.53 -4.78 -25.99
C LEU A 255 -15.46 -5.63 -25.11
N VAL A 256 -16.44 -5.02 -24.46
CA VAL A 256 -17.46 -5.74 -23.68
C VAL A 256 -18.24 -6.73 -24.56
N GLU A 257 -18.65 -6.32 -25.75
CA GLU A 257 -19.39 -7.18 -26.69
C GLU A 257 -18.52 -8.32 -27.25
N LEU A 258 -17.31 -8.01 -27.73
CA LEU A 258 -16.39 -8.97 -28.34
C LEU A 258 -15.94 -10.06 -27.37
N GLU A 259 -15.58 -9.66 -26.14
CA GLU A 259 -15.11 -10.57 -25.10
C GLU A 259 -16.26 -11.16 -24.26
N LYS A 260 -17.52 -10.86 -24.63
CA LYS A 260 -18.75 -11.30 -23.94
C LYS A 260 -18.70 -11.03 -22.43
N LEU A 261 -18.20 -9.85 -22.06
CA LEU A 261 -18.05 -9.44 -20.68
C LEU A 261 -19.41 -9.05 -20.08
N PRO A 262 -19.55 -9.11 -18.74
CA PRO A 262 -20.74 -8.59 -18.09
C PRO A 262 -20.99 -7.14 -18.48
N THR A 263 -22.21 -6.83 -18.92
CA THR A 263 -22.63 -5.44 -19.12
C THR A 263 -22.78 -4.80 -17.75
N THR A 264 -21.83 -3.97 -17.36
CA THR A 264 -21.89 -3.20 -16.12
C THR A 264 -22.61 -1.88 -16.34
N ARG A 265 -22.98 -1.26 -15.23
CA ARG A 265 -23.55 0.08 -15.23
C ARG A 265 -22.52 1.12 -15.71
N ASN A 266 -23.01 2.26 -16.18
CA ASN A 266 -22.21 3.42 -16.59
C ASN A 266 -22.79 4.72 -16.00
N ASP A 267 -23.52 4.57 -14.90
CA ASP A 267 -24.19 5.61 -14.12
C ASP A 267 -23.82 5.50 -12.63
N HIS A 268 -22.61 5.00 -12.35
CA HIS A 268 -22.15 4.79 -10.99
C HIS A 268 -22.03 6.12 -10.27
N ARG A 269 -22.30 6.09 -8.96
CA ARG A 269 -21.96 7.24 -8.12
C ARG A 269 -20.45 7.36 -8.03
N VAL A 270 -19.98 8.60 -8.04
CA VAL A 270 -18.55 8.90 -7.96
C VAL A 270 -18.23 9.50 -6.59
N TYR A 271 -17.24 8.91 -5.94
CA TYR A 271 -16.85 9.23 -4.57
C TYR A 271 -15.34 9.45 -4.47
N PHE A 272 -14.90 10.13 -3.42
CA PHE A 272 -13.48 10.15 -3.10
C PHE A 272 -13.06 8.75 -2.61
N THR A 273 -12.00 8.22 -3.20
CA THR A 273 -11.42 6.89 -2.95
C THR A 273 -9.94 7.03 -2.62
N HIS A 274 -9.43 6.09 -1.83
CA HIS A 274 -7.98 5.89 -1.67
C HIS A 274 -7.36 5.37 -2.97
N SER A 275 -8.08 4.49 -3.68
CA SER A 275 -7.67 3.90 -4.96
C SER A 275 -6.39 3.05 -4.88
N ASP A 276 -6.00 2.60 -3.69
CA ASP A 276 -4.85 1.69 -3.52
C ASP A 276 -4.86 0.97 -2.16
N PHE A 277 -5.96 0.25 -1.87
CA PHE A 277 -6.05 -0.62 -0.70
C PHE A 277 -5.21 -1.90 -0.84
N HIS A 278 -3.98 -1.78 -1.31
CA HIS A 278 -3.04 -2.87 -1.30
C HIS A 278 -2.77 -3.33 0.15
N PRO A 279 -2.58 -4.64 0.41
CA PRO A 279 -2.35 -5.14 1.78
C PRO A 279 -1.13 -4.57 2.51
N SER A 280 -0.18 -3.96 1.78
CA SER A 280 0.94 -3.22 2.37
C SER A 280 0.53 -1.88 2.98
N ASN A 281 -0.60 -1.33 2.54
CA ASN A 281 -1.02 0.04 2.83
C ASN A 281 -2.04 0.13 3.96
N LEU A 282 -2.57 -1.02 4.40
CA LEU A 282 -3.54 -1.13 5.49
C LEU A 282 -2.84 -1.70 6.73
N LEU A 283 -2.74 -0.90 7.79
CA LEU A 283 -2.04 -1.26 9.02
C LEU A 283 -2.98 -1.87 10.06
N VAL A 284 -2.49 -2.91 10.74
CA VAL A 284 -3.17 -3.65 11.80
C VAL A 284 -2.45 -3.43 13.12
N GLU A 285 -3.22 -3.13 14.17
CA GLU A 285 -2.75 -3.15 15.55
C GLU A 285 -3.84 -3.79 16.42
N GLN A 286 -3.47 -4.80 17.21
CA GLN A 286 -4.41 -5.52 18.10
C GLN A 286 -5.66 -6.05 17.37
N GLY A 287 -5.49 -6.54 16.14
CA GLY A 287 -6.58 -7.09 15.32
C GLY A 287 -7.61 -6.06 14.85
N ARG A 288 -7.23 -4.77 14.82
CA ARG A 288 -8.05 -3.63 14.35
C ARG A 288 -7.29 -2.83 13.31
N LEU A 289 -8.01 -2.10 12.46
CA LEU A 289 -7.40 -1.15 11.52
C LEU A 289 -6.77 0.01 12.32
N SER A 290 -5.45 0.16 12.24
CA SER A 290 -4.70 1.19 12.96
C SER A 290 -4.24 2.33 12.07
N GLY A 291 -4.22 2.13 10.75
CA GLY A 291 -3.74 3.12 9.81
C GLY A 291 -3.98 2.78 8.35
N ILE A 292 -4.13 3.80 7.52
CA ILE A 292 -4.12 3.69 6.05
C ILE A 292 -3.03 4.64 5.55
N VAL A 293 -2.08 4.11 4.78
CA VAL A 293 -0.93 4.85 4.23
C VAL A 293 -0.94 4.81 2.70
N ASP A 294 -0.06 5.59 2.08
CA ASP A 294 0.13 5.64 0.62
C ASP A 294 -1.04 6.24 -0.17
N TRP A 295 -1.30 7.53 0.07
CA TRP A 295 -2.47 8.24 -0.46
C TRP A 295 -2.23 8.89 -1.84
N GLU A 296 -1.21 8.48 -2.58
CA GLU A 296 -0.78 9.12 -3.83
C GLU A 296 -1.77 8.95 -4.99
N SER A 297 -2.50 7.84 -5.04
CA SER A 297 -3.49 7.54 -6.08
C SER A 297 -4.92 7.96 -5.71
N ALA A 298 -5.09 8.59 -4.55
CA ALA A 298 -6.41 9.01 -4.07
C ALA A 298 -7.05 10.05 -5.00
N GLY A 299 -8.38 10.00 -5.11
CA GLY A 299 -9.12 10.87 -6.00
C GLY A 299 -10.59 10.47 -6.12
N PHE A 300 -11.31 11.14 -7.00
CA PHE A 300 -12.72 10.84 -7.27
C PHE A 300 -12.84 9.72 -8.31
N ARG A 301 -13.50 8.61 -7.94
CA ARG A 301 -13.69 7.41 -8.78
C ARG A 301 -15.10 6.84 -8.65
N PRO A 302 -15.56 6.03 -9.63
CA PRO A 302 -16.77 5.23 -9.50
C PRO A 302 -16.79 4.40 -8.21
N GLU A 303 -17.97 4.21 -7.62
CA GLU A 303 -18.14 3.60 -6.30
C GLU A 303 -17.60 2.17 -6.16
N TYR A 304 -17.49 1.44 -7.28
CA TYR A 304 -16.91 0.10 -7.35
C TYR A 304 -15.37 0.10 -7.33
N TRP A 305 -14.72 1.21 -7.71
CA TRP A 305 -13.28 1.27 -7.98
C TRP A 305 -12.44 0.89 -6.76
N GLU A 306 -12.81 1.37 -5.58
CA GLU A 306 -12.10 1.03 -4.33
C GLU A 306 -12.10 -0.48 -4.06
N PHE A 307 -13.24 -1.14 -4.33
CA PHE A 307 -13.39 -2.58 -4.14
C PHE A 307 -12.57 -3.36 -5.16
N THR A 308 -12.73 -3.07 -6.46
CA THR A 308 -12.03 -3.80 -7.52
C THR A 308 -10.52 -3.59 -7.42
N LYS A 309 -10.08 -2.39 -7.03
CA LYS A 309 -8.68 -2.08 -6.78
C LYS A 309 -8.09 -2.82 -5.58
N GLY A 310 -8.82 -2.91 -4.47
CA GLY A 310 -8.44 -3.76 -3.35
C GLY A 310 -8.27 -5.22 -3.77
N MET A 311 -9.16 -5.71 -4.63
CA MET A 311 -9.10 -7.07 -5.18
C MET A 311 -7.93 -7.29 -6.16
N TYR A 312 -7.47 -6.27 -6.88
CA TYR A 312 -6.36 -6.35 -7.83
C TYR A 312 -5.04 -6.73 -7.15
N GLY A 313 -4.74 -6.08 -6.03
CA GLY A 313 -3.52 -6.29 -5.26
C GLY A 313 -3.62 -7.41 -4.20
N ALA A 314 -4.81 -7.97 -3.99
CA ALA A 314 -5.01 -9.00 -2.98
C ALA A 314 -4.67 -10.41 -3.49
N GLY A 315 -3.85 -11.13 -2.72
CA GLY A 315 -3.83 -12.59 -2.79
C GLY A 315 -5.20 -13.18 -2.44
N VAL A 316 -5.46 -14.42 -2.88
CA VAL A 316 -6.73 -15.14 -2.69
C VAL A 316 -7.22 -15.06 -1.23
N GLU A 317 -6.31 -15.24 -0.28
CA GLU A 317 -6.64 -15.21 1.16
C GLU A 317 -7.11 -13.83 1.63
N ILE A 318 -6.43 -12.75 1.24
CA ILE A 318 -6.74 -11.39 1.70
C ILE A 318 -8.01 -10.84 1.03
N SER A 319 -8.38 -11.36 -0.15
CA SER A 319 -9.60 -10.95 -0.85
C SER A 319 -10.88 -11.08 0.00
N ASP A 320 -10.88 -11.99 0.99
CA ASP A 320 -11.96 -12.15 1.97
C ASP A 320 -12.23 -10.86 2.78
N ILE A 321 -11.21 -10.05 3.07
CA ILE A 321 -11.40 -8.75 3.76
C ILE A 321 -12.23 -7.81 2.90
N PHE A 322 -11.99 -7.75 1.59
CA PHE A 322 -12.73 -6.86 0.70
C PHE A 322 -14.16 -7.34 0.51
N TRP A 323 -14.40 -8.65 0.40
CA TRP A 323 -15.76 -9.19 0.42
C TRP A 323 -16.51 -8.86 1.72
N ARG A 324 -15.85 -8.99 2.89
CA ARG A 324 -16.45 -8.58 4.18
C ARG A 324 -16.72 -7.08 4.24
N THR A 325 -15.88 -6.27 3.62
CA THR A 325 -15.96 -4.80 3.66
C THR A 325 -17.03 -4.26 2.71
N PHE A 326 -17.08 -4.71 1.47
CA PHE A 326 -17.95 -4.14 0.42
C PHE A 326 -19.19 -5.00 0.13
N GLY A 327 -19.25 -6.24 0.62
CA GLY A 327 -20.29 -7.19 0.22
C GLY A 327 -20.11 -7.64 -1.23
N ARG A 328 -21.19 -8.08 -1.87
CA ARG A 328 -21.20 -8.57 -3.27
C ARG A 328 -21.85 -7.61 -4.26
N GLU A 329 -21.98 -6.33 -3.89
CA GLU A 329 -22.67 -5.33 -4.72
C GLU A 329 -21.97 -5.11 -6.07
N TYR A 330 -20.64 -5.23 -6.11
CA TYR A 330 -19.81 -4.93 -7.29
C TYR A 330 -19.16 -6.18 -7.90
N GLU A 331 -19.83 -7.35 -7.80
CA GLU A 331 -19.29 -8.63 -8.29
C GLU A 331 -19.18 -8.65 -9.82
N SER A 332 -20.13 -8.05 -10.54
CA SER A 332 -20.09 -7.88 -11.99
C SER A 332 -18.95 -6.98 -12.45
N GLU A 333 -18.74 -5.86 -11.75
CA GLU A 333 -17.67 -4.90 -12.02
C GLU A 333 -16.31 -5.54 -11.75
N LEU A 334 -16.20 -6.38 -10.72
CA LEU A 334 -14.99 -7.15 -10.47
C LEU A 334 -14.70 -8.19 -11.56
N GLU A 335 -15.72 -8.88 -12.07
CA GLU A 335 -15.53 -9.82 -13.17
C GLU A 335 -15.05 -9.11 -14.44
N LEU A 336 -15.65 -7.96 -14.76
CA LEU A 336 -15.21 -7.10 -15.86
C LEU A 336 -13.77 -6.62 -15.65
N GLU A 337 -13.46 -6.08 -14.47
CA GLU A 337 -12.13 -5.60 -14.12
C GLU A 337 -11.08 -6.69 -14.22
N ARG A 338 -11.35 -7.90 -13.71
CA ARG A 338 -10.43 -9.04 -13.83
C ARG A 338 -10.09 -9.37 -15.26
N ARG A 339 -11.07 -9.29 -16.17
CA ARG A 339 -10.84 -9.53 -17.60
C ARG A 339 -9.98 -8.43 -18.20
N LEU A 340 -10.29 -7.17 -17.87
CA LEU A 340 -9.46 -6.04 -18.25
C LEU A 340 -8.02 -6.21 -17.74
N TRP A 341 -7.77 -6.61 -16.49
CA TRP A 341 -6.40 -6.78 -15.97
C TRP A 341 -5.50 -7.68 -16.84
N TYR A 342 -6.07 -8.69 -17.49
CA TYR A 342 -5.34 -9.58 -18.42
C TYR A 342 -5.21 -9.03 -19.83
N LEU A 343 -6.18 -8.24 -20.29
CA LEU A 343 -6.18 -7.59 -21.61
C LEU A 343 -5.34 -6.31 -21.61
N THR A 344 -5.16 -5.72 -20.42
CA THR A 344 -4.44 -4.48 -20.17
C THR A 344 -3.17 -4.72 -19.31
N PRO A 345 -2.31 -5.74 -19.58
CA PRO A 345 -1.21 -6.05 -18.68
C PRO A 345 -0.10 -5.03 -18.89
N PHE A 346 -0.17 -3.94 -18.14
CA PHE A 346 0.83 -2.88 -18.05
C PHE A 346 0.93 -2.01 -19.32
N GLY A 347 0.45 -0.76 -19.21
CA GLY A 347 1.06 0.31 -19.99
C GLY A 347 2.50 0.46 -19.50
N PHE A 348 3.46 -0.03 -20.29
CA PHE A 348 4.88 0.25 -20.07
C PHE A 348 5.18 1.74 -20.22
#